data_AF-A0A0D0D367-F1
#
_entry.id   AF-A0A0D0D367-F1
#
_cell.length_a   1.000
_cell.length_b   1.000
_cell.length_c   1.000
_cell.angle_alpha   90.00
_cell.angle_beta   90.00
_cell.angle_gamma   90.00
#
_symmetry.space_group_name_H-M   'P 1'
#
loop_
_entity.id
_entity.type
_entity.pdbx_description
1 polymer ?
#
loop_
_entity_poly.entity_id
_entity_poly.type
_entity_poly.pdbx_seq_one_letter_code
_entity_poly.pdbx_strand_id
1 'polypeptide(L)'
;MNDKELNNRIKSLPPCFGVRHFTKGWSKLSQISGKERKDMARILLGCLVGKVPTQVITALQALLDFVYITQYPTHDNTSLQYMEDALDLFHQHKAILTGPDLDIRKHLNISKFHLMLHYMECIRNFGTTNNYNTEMFEHFHINMAKEGWRASNFRDEVPQMT
;
A
#
# COMPACT_ATOMS: atom_id res chain seq x y z
N MET A 1 -10.17 8.12 16.50
CA MET A 1 -9.76 9.34 15.76
C MET A 1 -10.80 9.63 14.70
N ASN A 2 -11.23 10.89 14.52
CA ASN A 2 -12.21 11.26 13.50
C ASN A 2 -11.53 11.83 12.23
N ASP A 3 -12.28 11.91 11.13
CA ASP A 3 -11.75 12.37 9.82
C ASP A 3 -11.18 13.79 9.86
N LYS A 4 -11.81 14.68 10.63
CA LYS A 4 -11.36 16.07 10.76
C LYS A 4 -9.98 16.13 11.42
N GLU A 5 -9.78 15.37 12.48
CA GLU A 5 -8.50 15.29 13.20
C GLU A 5 -7.41 14.69 12.31
N LEU A 6 -7.70 13.60 11.60
CA LEU A 6 -6.76 12.99 10.67
C LEU A 6 -6.32 14.00 9.58
N ASN A 7 -7.28 14.69 8.97
CA ASN A 7 -6.99 15.70 7.96
C ASN A 7 -6.17 16.88 8.52
N ASN A 8 -6.42 17.30 9.76
CA ASN A 8 -5.63 18.36 10.39
C ASN A 8 -4.19 17.92 10.61
N ARG A 9 -3.96 16.69 11.08
CA ARG A 9 -2.61 16.14 11.27
C ARG A 9 -1.85 15.98 9.96
N ILE A 10 -2.54 15.54 8.90
CA ILE A 10 -1.94 15.43 7.56
C ILE A 10 -1.49 16.82 7.07
N LYS A 11 -2.31 17.87 7.28
CA LYS A 11 -1.98 19.24 6.88
C LYS A 11 -0.86 19.86 7.70
N SER A 12 -0.72 19.48 8.98
CA SER A 12 0.33 20.01 9.85
C SER A 12 1.70 19.41 9.60
N LEU A 13 1.81 18.36 8.79
CA LEU A 13 3.11 17.78 8.45
C LEU A 13 3.96 18.78 7.67
N PRO A 14 5.24 18.96 8.04
CA PRO A 14 6.14 19.81 7.27
C PRO A 14 6.32 19.24 5.85
N PRO A 15 6.58 20.08 4.84
CA PRO A 15 6.99 19.60 3.53
C PRO A 15 8.23 18.70 3.65
N CYS A 16 8.15 17.49 3.08
CA CYS A 16 9.27 16.54 3.04
C CYS A 16 9.68 16.29 1.58
N PHE A 17 10.99 16.15 1.35
CA PHE A 17 11.50 15.87 0.01
C PHE A 17 10.97 14.52 -0.50
N GLY A 18 10.48 14.50 -1.74
CA GLY A 18 10.00 13.27 -2.39
C GLY A 18 8.66 12.74 -1.88
N VAL A 19 7.97 13.44 -0.96
CA VAL A 19 6.65 13.06 -0.43
C VAL A 19 5.63 14.14 -0.76
N ARG A 20 4.48 13.73 -1.32
CA ARG A 20 3.39 14.68 -1.60
C ARG A 20 2.80 15.27 -0.32
N HIS A 21 2.69 16.60 -0.28
CA HIS A 21 1.96 17.29 0.77
C HIS A 21 0.45 17.34 0.44
N PHE A 22 -0.39 16.79 1.32
CA PHE A 22 -1.84 16.69 1.12
C PHE A 22 -2.58 17.87 1.77
N THR A 23 -2.54 19.04 1.11
CA THR A 23 -3.15 20.30 1.61
C THR A 23 -4.65 20.21 1.94
N LYS A 24 -5.37 19.32 1.26
CA LYS A 24 -6.82 19.10 1.45
C LYS A 24 -7.13 17.90 2.35
N GLY A 25 -6.12 17.20 2.88
CA GLY A 25 -6.27 15.94 3.61
C GLY A 25 -6.63 14.77 2.68
N TRP A 26 -6.95 13.61 3.26
CA TRP A 26 -7.28 12.39 2.53
C TRP A 26 -8.76 12.23 2.21
N SER A 27 -9.66 12.75 3.06
CA SER A 27 -11.11 12.55 2.89
C SER A 27 -11.69 13.12 1.59
N LYS A 28 -10.96 13.98 0.87
CA LYS A 28 -11.40 14.57 -0.40
C LYS A 28 -10.90 13.83 -1.65
N LEU A 29 -10.13 12.75 -1.48
CA LEU A 29 -9.61 11.97 -2.60
C LEU A 29 -10.66 10.94 -3.04
N SER A 30 -11.20 11.09 -4.25
CA SER A 30 -12.18 10.16 -4.82
C SER A 30 -11.52 8.97 -5.53
N GLN A 31 -10.37 9.20 -6.16
CA GLN A 31 -9.54 8.17 -6.79
C GLN A 31 -8.09 8.37 -6.34
N ILE A 32 -7.50 7.30 -5.78
CA ILE A 32 -6.14 7.33 -5.23
C ILE A 32 -5.23 6.54 -6.16
N SER A 33 -4.31 7.24 -6.81
CA SER A 33 -3.27 6.69 -7.67
C SER A 33 -2.24 5.87 -6.88
N GLY A 34 -1.46 5.03 -7.58
CA GLY A 34 -0.38 4.26 -6.96
C GLY A 34 0.66 5.15 -6.26
N LYS A 35 1.02 6.28 -6.87
CA LYS A 35 1.93 7.27 -6.27
C LYS A 35 1.36 7.88 -4.99
N GLU A 36 0.08 8.25 -4.99
CA GLU A 36 -0.58 8.76 -3.78
C GLU A 36 -0.61 7.72 -2.66
N ARG A 37 -0.88 6.44 -2.96
CA ARG A 37 -0.81 5.37 -1.94
C ARG A 37 0.59 5.24 -1.33
N LYS A 38 1.65 5.31 -2.14
CA LYS A 38 3.04 5.29 -1.67
C LYS A 38 3.32 6.48 -0.73
N ASP A 39 2.88 7.67 -1.10
CA ASP A 39 3.04 8.87 -0.26
C ASP A 39 2.20 8.81 1.02
N MET A 40 0.98 8.26 0.96
CA MET A 40 0.15 8.04 2.15
C MET A 40 0.81 7.09 3.14
N ALA A 41 1.40 5.99 2.65
CA ALA A 41 2.09 5.01 3.49
C ALA A 41 3.28 5.63 4.26
N ARG A 42 4.03 6.54 3.63
CA ARG A 42 5.18 7.23 4.24
C ARG A 42 4.81 8.12 5.42
N ILE A 43 3.62 8.72 5.41
CA ILE A 43 3.19 9.67 6.45
C ILE A 43 2.22 9.06 7.47
N LEU A 44 1.67 7.87 7.17
CA LEU A 44 0.60 7.24 7.94
C LEU A 44 0.93 7.13 9.43
N LEU A 45 2.09 6.59 9.78
CA LEU A 45 2.47 6.40 11.19
C LEU A 45 2.54 7.72 11.93
N GLY A 46 3.18 8.74 11.37
CA GLY A 46 3.27 10.08 11.98
C GLY A 46 1.90 10.71 12.25
N CYS A 47 0.93 10.45 11.36
CA CYS A 47 -0.45 10.88 11.58
C CYS A 47 -1.15 10.14 12.72
N LEU A 48 -0.74 8.92 13.07
CA LEU A 48 -1.40 8.08 14.09
C LEU A 48 -0.75 8.14 15.47
N VAL A 49 0.55 8.49 15.58
CA VAL A 49 1.26 8.56 16.86
C VAL A 49 0.51 9.43 17.88
N GLY A 50 0.29 8.86 19.07
CA GLY A 50 -0.40 9.51 20.18
C GLY A 50 -1.92 9.60 20.04
N LYS A 51 -2.52 8.99 19.01
CA LYS A 51 -3.98 9.00 18.78
C LYS A 51 -4.61 7.61 18.72
N VAL A 52 -3.80 6.56 18.62
CA VAL A 52 -4.24 5.16 18.62
C VAL A 52 -3.40 4.36 19.62
N PRO A 53 -3.90 3.20 20.10
CA PRO A 53 -3.13 2.33 20.98
C PRO A 53 -1.79 1.93 20.36
N THR A 54 -0.76 1.77 21.18
CA THR A 54 0.59 1.39 20.72
C THR A 54 0.57 0.11 19.90
N GLN A 55 -0.26 -0.87 20.25
CA GLN A 55 -0.42 -2.11 19.50
C GLN A 55 -0.88 -1.89 18.05
N VAL A 56 -1.72 -0.87 17.80
CA VAL A 56 -2.13 -0.51 16.43
C VAL A 56 -0.94 0.06 15.66
N ILE A 57 -0.14 0.91 16.31
CA ILE A 57 1.08 1.45 15.70
C ILE A 57 2.03 0.31 15.35
N THR A 58 2.27 -0.62 16.27
CA THR A 58 3.15 -1.78 16.04
C THR A 58 2.65 -2.65 14.89
N ALA A 59 1.35 -2.97 14.83
CA ALA A 59 0.78 -3.75 13.73
C ALA A 59 0.95 -3.04 12.38
N LEU A 60 0.65 -1.74 12.31
CA LEU A 60 0.78 -0.97 11.08
C LEU A 60 2.24 -0.76 10.66
N GLN A 61 3.14 -0.57 11.62
CA GLN A 61 4.57 -0.48 11.38
C GLN A 61 5.09 -1.79 10.80
N ALA A 62 4.81 -2.93 11.45
CA ALA A 62 5.21 -4.25 10.97
C ALA A 62 4.71 -4.53 9.54
N LEU A 63 3.48 -4.13 9.23
CA LEU A 63 2.93 -4.24 7.88
C LEU A 63 3.66 -3.35 6.87
N LEU A 64 4.02 -2.13 7.24
CA LEU A 64 4.79 -1.22 6.39
C LEU A 64 6.21 -1.74 6.17
N ASP A 65 6.87 -2.22 7.23
CA ASP A 65 8.21 -2.81 7.17
C ASP A 65 8.22 -3.99 6.20
N PHE A 66 7.26 -4.92 6.30
CA PHE A 66 7.09 -6.01 5.34
C PHE A 66 6.96 -5.49 3.90
N VAL A 67 6.11 -4.48 3.67
CA VAL A 67 5.88 -3.89 2.34
C VAL A 67 7.14 -3.20 1.79
N TYR A 68 7.94 -2.56 2.62
CA TYR A 68 9.19 -1.92 2.18
C TYR A 68 10.30 -2.94 1.91
N ILE A 69 10.45 -3.95 2.76
CA ILE A 69 11.45 -5.00 2.58
C ILE A 69 11.16 -5.79 1.30
N THR A 70 9.91 -6.18 1.06
CA THR A 70 9.50 -6.89 -0.18
C THR A 70 9.79 -6.13 -1.47
N GLN A 71 10.02 -4.82 -1.40
CA GLN A 71 10.37 -3.97 -2.55
C GLN A 71 11.89 -3.82 -2.77
N TYR A 72 12.72 -4.51 -1.98
CA TYR A 72 14.16 -4.44 -2.17
C TYR A 72 14.56 -4.99 -3.56
N PRO A 73 15.55 -4.37 -4.22
CA PRO A 73 15.99 -4.78 -5.54
C PRO A 73 16.72 -6.13 -5.55
N THR A 74 17.17 -6.58 -4.39
CA THR A 74 17.88 -7.85 -4.16
C THR A 74 17.54 -8.37 -2.77
N HIS A 75 17.49 -9.68 -2.62
CA HIS A 75 17.26 -10.35 -1.34
C HIS A 75 18.39 -11.32 -1.01
N ASP A 76 18.81 -11.31 0.24
CA ASP A 76 19.61 -12.33 0.90
C ASP A 76 18.83 -12.98 2.06
N ASN A 77 19.43 -13.98 2.70
CA ASN A 77 18.80 -14.68 3.84
C ASN A 77 18.47 -13.73 4.99
N THR A 78 19.25 -12.67 5.18
CA THR A 78 19.04 -11.68 6.24
C THR A 78 17.81 -10.82 5.96
N SER A 79 17.67 -10.30 4.75
CA SER A 79 16.49 -9.53 4.32
C SER A 79 15.21 -10.37 4.33
N LEU A 80 15.32 -11.67 4.00
CA LEU A 80 14.21 -12.62 4.11
C LEU A 80 13.82 -12.85 5.57
N GLN A 81 14.79 -12.95 6.49
CA GLN A 81 14.50 -13.04 7.92
C GLN A 81 13.78 -11.80 8.42
N TYR A 82 14.22 -10.60 8.04
CA TYR A 82 13.52 -9.35 8.42
C TYR A 82 12.08 -9.31 7.93
N MET A 83 11.80 -9.90 6.75
CA MET A 83 10.45 -10.00 6.22
C MET A 83 9.58 -10.97 7.04
N GLU A 84 10.15 -12.10 7.46
CA GLU A 84 9.48 -13.08 8.33
C GLU A 84 9.19 -12.47 9.71
N ASP A 85 10.18 -11.82 10.31
CA ASP A 85 10.05 -11.15 11.61
C ASP A 85 8.96 -10.06 11.57
N ALA A 86 8.90 -9.28 10.49
CA ALA A 86 7.86 -8.27 10.29
C ALA A 86 6.47 -8.89 10.14
N LEU A 87 6.36 -10.03 9.45
CA LEU A 87 5.09 -10.74 9.29
C LEU A 87 4.60 -11.33 10.62
N ASP A 88 5.51 -11.92 11.40
CA ASP A 88 5.23 -12.46 12.72
C ASP A 88 4.79 -11.36 13.69
N LEU A 89 5.51 -10.23 13.71
CA LEU A 89 5.15 -9.07 14.52
C LEU A 89 3.77 -8.54 14.14
N PHE A 90 3.44 -8.49 12.84
CA PHE A 90 2.10 -8.14 12.41
C PHE A 90 1.07 -9.15 12.91
N HIS A 91 1.33 -10.46 12.83
CA HIS A 91 0.40 -11.49 13.28
C HIS A 91 0.18 -11.50 14.80
N GLN A 92 1.20 -11.17 15.59
CA GLN A 92 1.09 -11.02 17.04
C GLN A 92 0.17 -9.84 17.43
N HIS A 93 0.20 -8.75 16.67
CA HIS A 93 -0.53 -7.53 17.02
C HIS A 93 -1.82 -7.28 16.24
N LYS A 94 -2.06 -7.95 15.10
CA LYS A 94 -3.24 -7.70 14.22
C LYS A 94 -4.59 -7.91 14.90
N ALA A 95 -4.64 -8.69 15.98
CA ALA A 95 -5.87 -8.98 16.72
C ALA A 95 -6.54 -7.71 17.24
N ILE A 96 -5.78 -6.65 17.54
CA ILE A 96 -6.34 -5.35 17.98
C ILE A 96 -7.27 -4.71 16.94
N LEU A 97 -7.08 -5.03 15.65
CA LEU A 97 -7.89 -4.48 14.56
C LEU A 97 -9.27 -5.16 14.45
N THR A 98 -9.39 -6.39 14.96
CA THR A 98 -10.63 -7.19 14.93
C THR A 98 -11.21 -7.46 16.31
N GLY A 99 -10.46 -7.11 17.36
CA GLY A 99 -10.84 -7.33 18.75
C GLY A 99 -11.89 -6.34 19.21
N PRO A 100 -12.55 -6.63 20.35
CA PRO A 100 -13.63 -5.81 20.89
C PRO A 100 -13.20 -4.40 21.29
N ASP A 101 -11.89 -4.18 21.50
CA ASP A 101 -11.35 -2.89 21.94
C ASP A 101 -11.51 -1.78 20.90
N LEU A 102 -11.37 -2.11 19.61
CA LEU A 102 -11.49 -1.15 18.51
C LEU A 102 -12.57 -1.53 17.50
N ASP A 103 -12.85 -2.82 17.32
CA ASP A 103 -13.84 -3.38 16.39
C ASP A 103 -13.84 -2.71 15.00
N ILE A 104 -12.65 -2.49 14.44
CA ILE A 104 -12.50 -1.79 13.15
C ILE A 104 -13.01 -2.67 12.02
N ARG A 105 -12.81 -3.99 12.12
CA ARG A 105 -13.20 -4.95 11.09
C ARG A 105 -13.54 -6.30 11.71
N LYS A 106 -14.61 -6.94 11.21
CA LYS A 106 -15.03 -8.28 11.68
C LYS A 106 -13.98 -9.38 11.47
N HIS A 107 -13.21 -9.29 10.37
CA HIS A 107 -12.16 -10.24 10.04
C HIS A 107 -11.10 -9.62 9.13
N LEU A 108 -9.92 -10.25 9.09
CA LEU A 108 -8.82 -9.91 8.19
C LEU A 108 -8.63 -10.93 7.04
N ASN A 109 -9.66 -11.74 6.74
CA ASN A 109 -9.69 -12.64 5.56
C ASN A 109 -9.72 -11.83 4.26
N ILE A 110 -8.59 -11.25 3.89
CA ILE A 110 -8.36 -10.48 2.67
C ILE A 110 -7.22 -11.21 1.96
N SER A 111 -7.41 -11.52 0.67
CA SER A 111 -6.42 -12.30 -0.10
C SER A 111 -5.01 -11.70 -0.04
N LYS A 112 -4.90 -10.37 0.07
CA LYS A 112 -3.60 -9.68 0.24
C LYS A 112 -2.87 -10.05 1.52
N PHE A 113 -3.58 -10.18 2.65
CA PHE A 113 -2.96 -10.61 3.91
C PHE A 113 -2.57 -12.10 3.87
N HIS A 114 -3.37 -12.93 3.19
CA HIS A 114 -3.01 -14.33 2.99
C HIS A 114 -1.79 -14.49 2.08
N LEU A 115 -1.72 -13.70 1.00
CA LEU A 115 -0.63 -13.74 0.04
C LEU A 115 0.73 -13.45 0.69
N MET A 116 0.78 -12.63 1.74
CA MET A 116 2.01 -12.31 2.49
C MET A 116 2.75 -13.56 2.98
N LEU A 117 2.03 -14.63 3.34
CA LEU A 117 2.62 -15.90 3.77
C LEU A 117 3.50 -16.54 2.69
N HIS A 118 3.19 -16.27 1.42
CA HIS A 118 3.84 -16.91 0.27
C HIS A 118 4.97 -16.07 -0.32
N TYR A 119 5.17 -14.82 0.12
CA TYR A 119 6.18 -13.93 -0.49
C TYR A 119 7.59 -14.47 -0.36
N MET A 120 7.97 -15.02 0.80
CA MET A 120 9.32 -15.52 1.03
C MET A 120 9.64 -16.71 0.12
N GLU A 121 8.69 -17.65 -0.04
CA GLU A 121 8.83 -18.78 -0.96
C GLU A 121 8.88 -18.30 -2.42
N CYS A 122 7.97 -17.39 -2.81
CA CYS A 122 7.98 -16.81 -4.15
C CYS A 122 9.30 -16.10 -4.46
N ILE A 123 9.86 -15.36 -3.50
CA ILE A 123 11.13 -14.64 -3.70
C ILE A 123 12.29 -15.61 -3.86
N ARG A 124 12.32 -16.71 -3.11
CA ARG A 124 13.34 -17.77 -3.26
C ARG A 124 13.24 -18.46 -4.62
N ASN A 125 12.02 -18.73 -5.09
CA ASN A 125 11.79 -19.50 -6.31
C ASN A 125 11.86 -18.67 -7.60
N PHE A 126 11.41 -17.41 -7.55
CA PHE A 126 11.20 -16.57 -8.73
C PHE A 126 11.98 -15.25 -8.71
N GLY A 127 12.70 -14.96 -7.61
CA GLY A 127 13.43 -13.72 -7.42
C GLY A 127 12.56 -12.56 -6.95
N THR A 128 13.07 -11.34 -7.11
CA THR A 128 12.50 -10.12 -6.53
C THR A 128 11.15 -9.73 -7.13
N THR A 129 10.33 -9.04 -6.33
CA THR A 129 8.93 -8.73 -6.66
C THR A 129 8.74 -7.80 -7.87
N ASN A 130 9.77 -7.03 -8.21
CA ASN A 130 9.80 -6.16 -9.39
C ASN A 130 9.72 -6.94 -10.72
N ASN A 131 10.15 -8.21 -10.75
CA ASN A 131 10.22 -8.98 -11.99
C ASN A 131 8.86 -9.46 -12.51
N TYR A 132 7.82 -9.45 -11.68
CA TYR A 132 6.51 -10.00 -12.02
C TYR A 132 5.35 -9.06 -11.63
N ASN A 133 5.62 -7.75 -11.55
CA ASN A 133 4.57 -6.75 -11.35
C ASN A 133 3.83 -6.42 -12.66
N THR A 134 2.69 -5.74 -12.56
CA THR A 134 1.88 -5.32 -13.71
C THR A 134 2.22 -3.91 -14.20
N GLU A 135 3.16 -3.20 -13.57
CA GLU A 135 3.43 -1.78 -13.87
C GLU A 135 3.88 -1.60 -15.32
N MET A 136 4.70 -2.53 -15.85
CA MET A 136 5.13 -2.50 -17.26
C MET A 136 3.95 -2.61 -18.23
N PHE A 137 3.01 -3.54 -17.97
CA PHE A 137 1.83 -3.71 -18.80
C PHE A 137 0.87 -2.51 -18.68
N GLU A 138 0.69 -1.98 -17.47
CA GLU A 138 -0.09 -0.75 -17.26
C GLU A 138 0.49 0.45 -18.02
N HIS A 139 1.83 0.54 -18.12
CA HIS A 139 2.49 1.56 -18.94
C HIS A 139 2.20 1.37 -20.43
N PHE A 140 2.23 0.12 -20.94
CA PHE A 140 1.86 -0.15 -22.33
C PHE A 140 0.42 0.22 -22.65
N HIS A 141 -0.53 0.12 -21.71
CA HIS A 141 -1.90 0.58 -21.94
C HIS A 141 -1.98 2.09 -22.26
N ILE A 142 -1.03 2.90 -21.78
CA ILE A 142 -0.97 4.34 -22.12
C ILE A 142 -0.67 4.48 -23.61
N ASN A 143 0.47 3.96 -24.05
CA ASN A 143 0.99 4.19 -25.40
C ASN A 143 0.22 3.38 -26.46
N MET A 144 -0.13 2.13 -26.15
CA MET A 144 -0.71 1.20 -27.13
C MET A 144 -2.23 1.27 -27.24
N ALA A 145 -2.92 1.67 -26.17
CA ALA A 145 -4.39 1.74 -26.17
C ALA A 145 -4.89 3.19 -26.08
N LYS A 146 -4.49 3.93 -25.04
CA LYS A 146 -5.07 5.26 -24.76
C LYS A 146 -4.66 6.31 -25.77
N GLU A 147 -3.39 6.37 -26.15
CA GLU A 147 -2.90 7.34 -27.13
C GLU A 147 -3.48 7.07 -28.53
N GLY A 148 -3.48 5.81 -28.97
CA GLY A 148 -4.12 5.41 -30.23
C GLY A 148 -5.62 5.72 -30.25
N TRP A 149 -6.35 5.40 -29.18
CA TRP A 149 -7.77 5.75 -29.05
C TRP A 149 -8.01 7.25 -29.14
N ARG A 150 -7.20 8.06 -28.43
CA ARG A 150 -7.30 9.52 -28.44
C ARG A 150 -6.98 10.13 -29.81
N ALA A 151 -6.12 9.49 -30.60
CA ALA A 151 -5.77 9.91 -31.95
C ALA A 151 -6.80 9.45 -33.01
N SER A 152 -7.75 8.59 -32.65
CA SER A 152 -8.80 8.11 -33.56
C SER A 152 -9.87 9.19 -33.79
N ASN A 153 -10.72 8.96 -34.80
CA ASN A 153 -11.87 9.81 -35.10
C ASN A 153 -13.15 9.44 -34.32
N PHE A 154 -13.08 8.46 -33.41
CA PHE A 154 -14.20 7.94 -32.61
C PHE A 154 -15.43 7.53 -33.42
N ARG A 155 -15.24 6.96 -34.62
CA ARG A 155 -16.32 6.54 -35.51
C ARG A 155 -16.23 5.04 -35.79
N ASP A 156 -17.39 4.37 -35.78
CA ASP A 156 -17.54 2.94 -36.05
C ASP A 156 -16.67 2.07 -35.13
N GLU A 157 -16.59 2.43 -33.84
CA GLU A 157 -15.81 1.67 -32.87
C GLU A 157 -16.36 0.25 -32.66
N VAL A 158 -15.48 -0.74 -32.79
CA VAL A 158 -15.83 -2.14 -32.52
C VAL A 158 -15.68 -2.41 -31.03
N PRO A 159 -16.65 -3.06 -30.37
CA PRO A 159 -16.52 -3.47 -28.97
C PRO A 159 -15.29 -4.35 -28.78
N GLN A 160 -14.35 -3.93 -27.92
CA GLN A 160 -13.09 -4.63 -27.70
C GLN A 160 -13.18 -5.72 -26.61
N MET A 161 -14.22 -5.71 -25.77
CA MET A 161 -14.47 -6.71 -24.73
C MET A 161 -15.99 -6.93 -24.58
N THR A 162 -16.44 -8.18 -24.73
CA THR A 162 -17.76 -8.71 -24.38
C THR A 162 -17.68 -9.56 -23.13
#